data_AF-L1PHH5-F1
#
_entry.id   AF-L1PHH5-F1
#
_cell.length_a   1.000
_cell.length_b   1.000
_cell.length_c   1.000
_cell.angle_alpha   90.00
_cell.angle_beta   90.00
_cell.angle_gamma   90.00
#
_symmetry.space_group_name_H-M   'P 1'
#
loop_
_entity.id
_entity.type
_entity.pdbx_description
1 polymer ?
#
loop_
_entity_poly.entity_id
_entity_poly.type
_entity_poly.pdbx_seq_one_letter_code
_entity_poly.pdbx_strand_id
1 'polypeptide(L)' 'MKLFKQKTWQFETSGVEGEVKLFGVNIFDYKWQETGKVVINGETHSFVAGEFSNMIWGFYLLKY' A
#
# COMPACT_ATOMS: atom_id res chain seq x y z
N MET A 1 -19.99 26.58 -1.05
CA MET A 1 -19.83 25.12 -1.17
C MET A 1 -18.61 24.71 -0.35
N LYS A 2 -18.79 23.89 0.69
CA LYS A 2 -17.64 23.29 1.39
C LYS A 2 -17.09 22.18 0.50
N LEU A 3 -15.83 22.31 0.09
CA LEU A 3 -15.14 21.29 -0.69
C LEU A 3 -14.85 20.11 0.24
N PHE A 4 -15.65 19.05 0.16
CA PHE A 4 -15.35 17.81 0.86
C PHE A 4 -14.20 17.13 0.12
N LYS A 5 -12.99 17.15 0.71
CA LYS A 5 -11.88 16.36 0.22
C LYS A 5 -12.22 14.88 0.41
N GLN A 6 -12.62 14.24 -0.69
CA GLN A 6 -12.81 12.79 -0.70
C GLN A 6 -11.45 12.12 -0.66
N LYS A 7 -11.35 11.07 0.16
CA LYS A 7 -10.17 10.22 0.14
C LYS A 7 -10.07 9.54 -1.22
N THR A 8 -8.92 9.67 -1.88
CA THR A 8 -8.64 9.01 -3.16
C THR A 8 -7.44 8.08 -3.01
N TRP A 9 -7.48 6.96 -3.74
CA TRP A 9 -6.34 6.07 -3.86
C TRP A 9 -5.28 6.73 -4.73
N GLN A 10 -4.12 6.98 -4.14
CA GLN A 10 -2.97 7.54 -4.84
C GLN A 10 -1.88 6.49 -4.92
N PHE A 11 -1.25 6.40 -6.08
CA PHE A 11 -0.11 5.51 -6.30
C PHE A 11 1.06 5.93 -5.39
N GLU A 12 1.66 4.96 -4.72
CA GLU A 12 2.85 5.19 -3.89
C GLU A 12 4.09 4.56 -4.54
N THR A 13 4.01 3.27 -4.89
CA THR A 13 5.15 2.54 -5.44
C THR A 13 4.70 1.28 -6.18
N SER A 14 5.55 0.76 -7.05
CA SER A 14 5.39 -0.55 -7.68
C SER A 14 6.72 -1.29 -7.74
N GLY A 15 6.65 -2.61 -7.73
CA GLY A 15 7.84 -3.44 -7.80
C GLY A 15 7.54 -4.92 -7.62
N VAL A 16 8.60 -5.71 -7.67
CA VAL A 16 8.57 -7.15 -7.40
C VAL A 16 8.86 -7.41 -5.91
N GLU A 17 8.62 -8.64 -5.47
CA GLU A 17 8.91 -9.07 -4.10
C GLU A 17 10.38 -8.81 -3.73
N GLY A 18 10.62 -8.10 -2.63
CA GLY A 18 11.97 -7.79 -2.14
C GLY A 18 12.54 -6.43 -2.54
N GLU A 19 12.05 -5.81 -3.62
CA GLU A 19 12.54 -4.49 -4.06
C GLU A 19 11.62 -3.34 -3.65
N VAL A 20 10.33 -3.64 -3.43
CA VAL A 20 9.35 -2.60 -3.09
C VAL A 20 9.49 -2.16 -1.63
N LYS A 21 9.67 -0.85 -1.42
CA LYS A 21 9.72 -0.24 -0.08
C LYS A 21 8.47 0.62 0.12
N LEU A 22 7.54 0.13 0.92
CA LEU A 22 6.35 0.88 1.34
C LEU A 22 6.58 1.35 2.78
N PHE A 23 6.32 2.62 3.07
CA PHE A 23 6.60 3.21 4.40
C PHE A 23 8.07 3.09 4.85
N GLY A 24 9.02 2.98 3.91
CA GLY A 24 10.45 2.80 4.20
C GLY A 24 10.85 1.38 4.61
N VAL A 25 9.93 0.41 4.59
CA VAL A 25 10.18 -1.00 4.88
C VAL A 25 9.77 -1.87 3.69
N ASN A 26 10.32 -3.08 3.59
CA ASN A 26 9.83 -4.04 2.60
C ASN A 26 8.47 -4.57 3.07
N ILE A 27 7.41 -4.31 2.31
CA ILE A 27 6.03 -4.70 2.66
C ILE A 27 5.84 -6.22 2.61
N PHE A 28 6.66 -6.92 1.83
CA PHE A 28 6.57 -8.38 1.65
C PHE A 28 7.14 -9.16 2.84
N ASP A 29 7.98 -8.54 3.67
CA ASP A 29 8.49 -9.16 4.90
C ASP A 29 7.41 -9.26 6.00
N TYR A 30 6.33 -8.49 5.89
CA TYR A 30 5.28 -8.45 6.89
C TYR A 30 4.15 -9.43 6.56
N LYS A 31 3.52 -9.99 7.59
CA LYS A 31 2.29 -10.78 7.41
C LYS A 31 1.10 -9.87 7.11
N TRP A 32 0.44 -10.16 6.01
CA TRP A 32 -0.81 -9.51 5.62
C TRP A 32 -1.94 -10.16 6.41
N GLN A 33 -2.65 -9.36 7.20
CA GLN A 33 -3.64 -9.91 8.13
C GLN A 33 -4.98 -10.19 7.45
N GLU A 34 -5.46 -9.27 6.62
CA GLU A 34 -6.64 -9.43 5.75
C GLU A 34 -6.69 -8.21 4.82
N THR A 35 -6.91 -8.45 3.53
CA THR A 35 -7.12 -7.47 2.44
C THR A 35 -6.59 -6.04 2.69
N GLY A 36 -5.32 -5.82 2.33
CA GLY A 36 -4.77 -4.47 2.25
C GLY A 36 -4.45 -3.81 3.59
N LYS A 37 -4.26 -4.61 4.66
CA LYS A 37 -3.76 -4.11 5.95
C LYS A 37 -2.48 -4.82 6.34
N VAL A 38 -1.50 -4.04 6.76
CA VAL A 38 -0.24 -4.51 7.34
C VAL A 38 -0.05 -3.87 8.70
N VAL A 39 0.57 -4.59 9.62
CA VAL A 39 1.04 -4.03 10.89
C VAL A 39 2.53 -3.79 10.76
N ILE A 40 2.94 -2.53 10.64
CA ILE A 40 4.35 -2.12 10.60
C ILE A 40 4.64 -1.45 11.94
N ASN A 41 5.61 -1.96 12.70
CA ASN A 41 5.99 -1.41 14.01
C ASN A 41 4.85 -1.24 15.02
N GLY A 42 3.78 -2.04 14.92
CA GLY A 42 2.60 -1.95 15.78
C GLY A 42 1.53 -0.98 15.29
N GLU A 43 1.75 -0.28 14.17
CA GLU A 43 0.77 0.57 13.50
C GLU A 43 0.12 -0.16 12.32
N THR A 44 -1.21 -0.13 12.27
CA THR A 44 -1.97 -0.74 11.17
C THR A 44 -2.08 0.23 10.01
N HIS A 45 -1.37 -0.04 8.93
CA HIS A 45 -1.45 0.74 7.70
C HIS A 45 -2.41 0.07 6.72
N SER A 46 -3.32 0.87 6.16
CA SER A 46 -4.26 0.44 5.12
C SER A 46 -3.76 0.89 3.75
N PHE A 47 -3.61 -0.05 2.83
CA PHE A 47 -3.16 0.17 1.46
C PHE A 47 -3.87 -0.81 0.54
N VAL A 48 -3.92 -0.52 -0.75
CA VAL A 48 -4.40 -1.48 -1.75
C VAL A 48 -3.19 -1.92 -2.55
N ALA A 49 -3.06 -3.23 -2.69
CA ALA A 49 -2.10 -3.81 -3.61
C ALA A 49 -2.83 -4.53 -4.73
N GLY A 50 -2.33 -4.37 -5.95
CA GLY A 50 -2.82 -5.08 -7.12
C GLY A 50 -1.65 -5.59 -7.92
N GLU A 51 -1.72 -6.84 -8.36
CA GLU A 51 -0.79 -7.37 -9.35
C GLU A 51 -1.13 -6.74 -10.71
N PHE A 52 -0.12 -6.21 -11.40
CA PHE A 52 -0.26 -5.73 -12.78
C PHE A 52 0.04 -6.84 -13.79
N SER A 53 1.30 -7.30 -13.82
CA SER A 53 1.79 -8.34 -14.73
C SER A 53 3.22 -8.74 -14.32
N ASN A 54 3.67 -9.96 -14.65
CA ASN A 54 5.03 -10.44 -14.39
C ASN A 54 5.50 -10.32 -12.92
N MET A 55 4.64 -10.64 -11.95
CA MET A 55 4.94 -10.49 -10.51
C MET A 55 5.22 -9.05 -10.07
N ILE A 56 4.86 -8.05 -10.87
CA ILE A 56 4.94 -6.64 -10.50
C ILE A 56 3.65 -6.27 -9.77
N TRP A 57 3.82 -5.81 -8.53
CA TRP A 57 2.74 -5.34 -7.67
C TRP A 57 2.74 -3.82 -7.62
N GLY A 58 1.56 -3.22 -7.74
CA GLY A 58 1.31 -1.81 -7.49
C GLY A 58 0.70 -1.58 -6.12
N PHE A 59 1.20 -0.58 -5.41
CA PHE A 59 0.74 -0.20 -4.09
C PHE A 59 0.14 1.21 -4.11
N TYR A 60 -1.08 1.31 -3.57
CA TYR A 60 -1.86 2.52 -3.50
C TYR A 60 -2.19 2.85 -2.05
N LEU A 61 -2.01 4.11 -1.67
CA LEU A 61 -2.38 4.63 -0.37
C LEU A 61 -3.59 5.53 -0.47
N LEU A 62 -4.41 5.46 0.57
CA LEU A 62 -5.58 6.29 0.70
C LEU A 62 -5.18 7.65 1.29
N LYS A 63 -5.19 8.70 0.46
CA LYS A 63 -4.78 10.06 0.83
C LYS A 63 -5.96 11.03 0.75
N TYR A 64 -5.90 12.14 1.48
CA TYR A 64 -6.92 13.22 1.51
C TYR A 64 -6.54 14.40 0.61
#